data_AF-A0A6M8W0U2-F1
#
_entry.id   AF-A0A6M8W0U2-F1
#
_cell.length_a   1.000
_cell.length_b   1.000
_cell.length_c   1.000
_cell.angle_alpha   90.00
_cell.angle_beta   90.00
_cell.angle_gamma   90.00
#
_symmetry.space_group_name_H-M   'P 1'
#
loop_
_entity.id
_entity.type
_entity.pdbx_description
1 polymer ?
#
loop_
_entity_poly.entity_id
_entity_poly.type
_entity_poly.pdbx_seq_one_letter_code
_entity_poly.pdbx_strand_id
1 'polypeptide(L)'
;MAALYLHDLGVGDQLLAGGLFWEPHYGMAAWDGQDWSQIGSPLEGDVFDFLRFDDGNGEKLYIVGNLYVGGDDLWHVARLDDGTWTFLDHGDITNSVNRMAVWDDGTGPGLYVTGDFDTLDGVTTHNGIARWDGTQWHPLNGGMTSVNFPNIGLALEVFDDGSGEQLYLGGTFQRVDGMPFFYLARWDGSEWSDVGNGQPNLSVTDMCVHDDGSGTALYIVGDFSGVAGMEMNHVARWDGIEWSDLDRGTQRQSSGVNACAVFDDGSGPALYISGGISEASGKPMCNIARWDGTEWHNPAGGLDCTGNQGAFAMLGLPPDSPFGPSMFVGGSFSQAGGQATNFIAEYRGCYCRADLDGNGILTTQDFLTYLNLWVARDPVADWNTDGTINTQDFLAYLNEWVAGCG
;
A
#
# COMPACT_ATOMS: atom_id res chain seq x y z
N MET A 1 11.80 -4.78 -5.99
CA MET A 1 10.34 -4.74 -5.92
C MET A 1 9.94 -3.57 -5.04
N ALA A 2 9.11 -2.67 -5.57
CA ALA A 2 8.75 -1.39 -4.96
C ALA A 2 7.23 -1.17 -4.90
N ALA A 3 6.43 -1.97 -5.62
CA ALA A 3 4.98 -1.87 -5.64
C ALA A 3 4.32 -3.25 -5.75
N LEU A 4 3.17 -3.43 -5.11
CA LEU A 4 2.33 -4.63 -5.15
C LEU A 4 0.87 -4.20 -5.27
N TYR A 5 0.08 -4.88 -6.10
CA TYR A 5 -1.34 -4.55 -6.29
C TYR A 5 -2.16 -5.75 -6.76
N LEU A 6 -3.46 -5.80 -6.47
CA LEU A 6 -4.36 -6.84 -6.98
C LEU A 6 -5.23 -6.28 -8.10
N HIS A 7 -5.26 -6.93 -9.26
CA HIS A 7 -6.03 -6.45 -10.41
C HIS A 7 -6.44 -7.54 -11.39
N ASP A 8 -7.72 -7.58 -11.75
CA ASP A 8 -8.22 -8.33 -12.92
C ASP A 8 -7.87 -7.66 -14.26
N LEU A 9 -6.96 -8.28 -15.02
CA LEU A 9 -6.55 -7.85 -16.37
C LEU A 9 -7.47 -8.37 -17.50
N GLY A 10 -8.69 -8.78 -17.16
CA GLY A 10 -9.68 -9.38 -18.07
C GLY A 10 -9.58 -10.91 -18.18
N VAL A 11 -8.78 -11.52 -17.31
CA VAL A 11 -8.53 -12.98 -17.25
C VAL A 11 -8.68 -13.54 -15.83
N GLY A 12 -9.26 -12.74 -14.92
CA GLY A 12 -9.26 -13.00 -13.48
C GLY A 12 -8.25 -12.11 -12.78
N ASP A 13 -8.46 -11.93 -11.48
CA ASP A 13 -7.59 -11.16 -10.59
C ASP A 13 -6.18 -11.75 -10.51
N GLN A 14 -5.18 -10.88 -10.67
CA GLN A 14 -3.77 -11.23 -10.65
C GLN A 14 -3.01 -10.33 -9.66
N LEU A 15 -1.99 -10.88 -9.01
CA LEU A 15 -1.05 -10.10 -8.22
C LEU A 15 -0.08 -9.39 -9.16
N LEU A 16 -0.15 -8.08 -9.21
CA LEU A 16 0.80 -7.23 -9.93
C LEU A 16 1.98 -6.91 -9.02
N ALA A 17 3.18 -7.03 -9.55
CA ALA A 17 4.41 -6.62 -8.87
C ALA A 17 5.21 -5.68 -9.76
N GLY A 18 5.68 -4.59 -9.16
CA GLY A 18 6.43 -3.51 -9.81
C GLY A 18 7.79 -3.26 -9.17
N GLY A 19 8.72 -2.72 -9.94
CA GLY A 19 10.01 -2.20 -9.49
C GLY A 19 11.19 -2.76 -10.28
N LEU A 20 12.38 -2.76 -9.66
CA LEU A 20 13.60 -3.27 -10.29
C LEU A 20 13.53 -4.78 -10.55
N PHE A 21 13.21 -5.18 -11.78
CA PHE A 21 13.36 -6.55 -12.29
C PHE A 21 14.52 -6.60 -13.29
N TRP A 22 15.33 -7.67 -13.21
CA TRP A 22 16.30 -8.00 -14.26
C TRP A 22 15.63 -8.98 -15.24
N GLU A 23 16.08 -9.03 -16.50
CA GLU A 23 15.48 -9.81 -17.61
C GLU A 23 14.88 -11.20 -17.22
N PRO A 24 13.76 -11.64 -17.83
CA PRO A 24 13.13 -11.11 -19.04
C PRO A 24 11.95 -10.15 -18.80
N HIS A 25 11.59 -9.87 -17.55
CA HIS A 25 10.49 -8.97 -17.23
C HIS A 25 11.01 -7.57 -16.97
N TYR A 26 10.58 -6.66 -17.83
CA TYR A 26 10.94 -5.27 -17.81
C TYR A 26 9.99 -4.57 -16.80
N GLY A 27 10.45 -4.32 -15.58
CA GLY A 27 9.81 -3.39 -14.64
C GLY A 27 8.54 -3.81 -13.90
N MET A 28 7.75 -4.73 -14.47
CA MET A 28 6.54 -5.26 -13.85
C MET A 28 6.15 -6.64 -14.36
N ALA A 29 5.39 -7.37 -13.56
CA ALA A 29 4.80 -8.66 -13.92
C ALA A 29 3.48 -8.92 -13.18
N ALA A 30 2.63 -9.78 -13.74
CA ALA A 30 1.38 -10.25 -13.14
C ALA A 30 1.45 -11.75 -12.85
N TRP A 31 1.05 -12.15 -11.64
CA TRP A 31 0.99 -13.54 -11.20
C TRP A 31 -0.45 -14.01 -11.06
N ASP A 32 -0.77 -15.13 -11.70
CA ASP A 32 -2.12 -15.73 -11.73
C ASP A 32 -2.34 -16.82 -10.65
N GLY A 33 -1.38 -16.99 -9.74
CA GLY A 33 -1.37 -18.09 -8.77
C GLY A 33 -0.44 -19.25 -9.16
N GLN A 34 0.02 -19.30 -10.40
CA GLN A 34 0.93 -20.33 -10.91
C GLN A 34 2.16 -19.72 -11.59
N ASP A 35 1.94 -18.84 -12.56
CA ASP A 35 2.98 -18.32 -13.44
C ASP A 35 3.00 -16.79 -13.46
N TRP A 36 4.19 -16.22 -13.65
CA TRP A 36 4.37 -14.79 -13.89
C TRP A 36 4.26 -14.48 -15.39
N SER A 37 3.56 -13.40 -15.72
CA SER A 37 3.29 -12.95 -17.09
C SER A 37 3.52 -11.45 -17.24
N GLN A 38 3.69 -11.00 -18.49
CA GLN A 38 3.89 -9.60 -18.81
C GLN A 38 2.55 -8.83 -18.79
N ILE A 39 2.58 -7.58 -18.32
CA ILE A 39 1.43 -6.66 -18.33
C ILE A 39 1.53 -5.73 -19.54
N GLY A 40 0.53 -5.79 -20.42
CA GLY A 40 0.45 -4.92 -21.61
C GLY A 40 1.63 -5.07 -22.59
N SER A 41 1.80 -4.08 -23.47
CA SER A 41 2.94 -3.98 -24.38
C SER A 41 4.25 -3.79 -23.60
N PRO A 42 5.42 -4.19 -24.15
CA PRO A 42 6.70 -4.04 -23.46
C PRO A 42 6.96 -2.62 -22.97
N LEU A 43 7.30 -2.51 -21.68
CA LEU A 43 7.61 -1.26 -21.01
C LEU A 43 8.77 -1.54 -20.04
N GLU A 44 9.83 -0.76 -20.13
CA GLU A 44 11.01 -0.89 -19.27
C GLU A 44 10.96 0.08 -18.09
N GLY A 45 11.79 -0.17 -17.07
CA GLY A 45 11.98 0.74 -15.96
C GLY A 45 11.23 0.39 -14.68
N ASP A 46 11.32 1.25 -13.67
CA ASP A 46 10.89 0.95 -12.31
C ASP A 46 9.47 1.45 -12.07
N VAL A 47 8.53 0.54 -11.80
CA VAL A 47 7.19 0.90 -11.32
C VAL A 47 7.21 1.07 -9.81
N PHE A 48 6.78 2.25 -9.35
CA PHE A 48 6.72 2.62 -7.93
C PHE A 48 5.34 2.54 -7.32
N ASP A 49 4.28 2.58 -8.14
CA ASP A 49 2.91 2.43 -7.68
C ASP A 49 1.96 1.97 -8.80
N PHE A 50 0.88 1.29 -8.41
CA PHE A 50 -0.23 0.88 -9.27
C PHE A 50 -1.54 1.38 -8.67
N LEU A 51 -2.46 1.82 -9.51
CA LEU A 51 -3.76 2.30 -9.03
C LEU A 51 -4.83 2.17 -10.10
N ARG A 52 -6.08 1.92 -9.67
CA ARG A 52 -7.25 1.99 -10.55
C ARG A 52 -7.87 3.38 -10.51
N PHE A 53 -8.22 3.90 -11.67
CA PHE A 53 -8.93 5.17 -11.80
C PHE A 53 -9.84 5.15 -13.02
N ASP A 54 -11.03 5.74 -12.90
CA ASP A 54 -11.93 6.01 -14.03
C ASP A 54 -11.86 7.49 -14.36
N ASP A 55 -11.19 7.82 -15.46
CA ASP A 55 -11.06 9.19 -15.96
C ASP A 55 -12.22 9.65 -16.86
N GLY A 56 -13.36 8.93 -16.77
CA GLY A 56 -14.55 9.15 -17.59
C GLY A 56 -14.63 8.25 -18.82
N ASN A 57 -13.63 7.38 -19.04
CA ASN A 57 -13.60 6.40 -20.13
C ASN A 57 -13.65 4.95 -19.63
N GLY A 58 -14.13 4.75 -18.40
CA GLY A 58 -14.14 3.47 -17.71
C GLY A 58 -12.88 3.29 -16.87
N GLU A 59 -12.98 2.44 -15.85
CA GLU A 59 -11.86 2.12 -14.96
C GLU A 59 -10.68 1.52 -15.74
N LYS A 60 -9.48 2.06 -15.50
CA LYS A 60 -8.21 1.61 -16.09
C LYS A 60 -7.16 1.42 -15.01
N LEU A 61 -6.14 0.62 -15.33
CA LEU A 61 -4.92 0.52 -14.53
C LEU A 61 -3.98 1.67 -14.90
N TYR A 62 -3.54 2.41 -13.88
CA TYR A 62 -2.49 3.41 -13.96
C TYR A 62 -1.25 2.90 -13.23
N ILE A 63 -0.10 3.38 -13.71
CA ILE A 63 1.20 3.14 -13.09
C ILE A 63 1.96 4.45 -13.02
N VAL A 64 2.79 4.57 -11.99
CA VAL A 64 3.84 5.60 -11.94
C VAL A 64 5.20 4.99 -11.67
N GLY A 65 6.24 5.68 -12.14
CA GLY A 65 7.58 5.13 -12.09
C GLY A 65 8.60 5.93 -12.89
N ASN A 66 9.74 5.31 -13.14
CA ASN A 66 10.69 5.72 -14.17
C ASN A 66 10.53 4.75 -15.34
N LEU A 67 9.75 5.10 -16.35
CA LEU A 67 9.26 4.20 -17.39
C LEU A 67 9.95 4.48 -18.73
N TYR A 68 10.42 3.45 -19.42
CA TYR A 68 11.18 3.59 -20.67
C TYR A 68 10.53 2.84 -21.82
N VAL A 69 10.43 3.49 -22.97
CA VAL A 69 10.03 2.85 -24.23
C VAL A 69 11.19 2.94 -25.22
N GLY A 70 11.74 1.80 -25.62
CA GLY A 70 12.85 1.75 -26.59
C GLY A 70 14.18 2.32 -26.09
N GLY A 71 14.34 2.52 -24.77
CA GLY A 71 15.61 2.82 -24.10
C GLY A 71 16.01 4.29 -23.99
N ASP A 72 15.36 5.20 -24.71
CA ASP A 72 15.76 6.63 -24.76
C ASP A 72 14.70 7.59 -24.19
N ASP A 73 13.41 7.25 -24.23
CA ASP A 73 12.32 8.11 -23.74
C ASP A 73 11.96 7.75 -22.30
N LEU A 74 12.02 8.71 -21.37
CA LEU A 74 11.65 8.56 -19.97
C LEU A 74 10.25 9.17 -19.73
N TRP A 75 9.34 8.35 -19.24
CA TRP A 75 7.97 8.66 -18.89
C TRP A 75 7.72 8.29 -17.42
N HIS A 76 6.66 8.82 -16.80
CA HIS A 76 6.43 8.58 -15.39
C HIS A 76 4.99 8.31 -15.01
N VAL A 77 4.03 8.59 -15.89
CA VAL A 77 2.63 8.26 -15.66
C VAL A 77 2.07 7.57 -16.89
N ALA A 78 1.61 6.34 -16.74
CA ALA A 78 1.04 5.59 -17.85
C ALA A 78 -0.28 4.92 -17.46
N ARG A 79 -1.16 4.76 -18.43
CA ARG A 79 -2.45 4.08 -18.33
C ARG A 79 -2.48 2.91 -19.30
N LEU A 80 -3.03 1.78 -18.87
CA LEU A 80 -3.20 0.60 -19.71
C LEU A 80 -4.51 0.68 -20.51
N ASP A 81 -4.40 0.84 -21.82
CA ASP A 81 -5.50 0.88 -22.78
C ASP A 81 -5.44 -0.32 -23.72
N ASP A 82 -6.41 -1.23 -23.60
CA ASP A 82 -6.58 -2.40 -24.47
C ASP A 82 -5.27 -3.19 -24.69
N GLY A 83 -4.48 -3.35 -23.61
CA GLY A 83 -3.20 -4.05 -23.62
C GLY A 83 -2.01 -3.21 -24.09
N THR A 84 -2.17 -1.91 -24.29
CA THR A 84 -1.10 -0.97 -24.68
C THR A 84 -0.96 0.18 -23.68
N TRP A 85 0.26 0.68 -23.48
CA TRP A 85 0.50 1.79 -22.57
C TRP A 85 0.31 3.14 -23.28
N THR A 86 -0.57 3.97 -22.72
CA THR A 86 -0.73 5.39 -23.05
C THR A 86 -0.03 6.22 -21.98
N PHE A 87 0.91 7.09 -22.36
CA PHE A 87 1.62 7.98 -21.44
C PHE A 87 0.86 9.28 -21.25
N LEU A 88 0.77 9.73 -19.99
CA LEU A 88 0.04 10.94 -19.59
C LEU A 88 0.95 12.13 -19.33
N ASP A 89 2.26 11.93 -19.36
CA ASP A 89 3.27 12.96 -19.39
C ASP A 89 3.93 13.02 -20.76
N HIS A 90 4.42 14.19 -21.19
CA HIS A 90 5.09 14.39 -22.49
C HIS A 90 6.64 14.30 -22.42
N GLY A 91 7.19 13.62 -21.40
CA GLY A 91 8.65 13.46 -21.21
C GLY A 91 9.36 14.69 -20.61
N ASP A 92 8.61 15.70 -20.15
CA ASP A 92 9.13 16.95 -19.55
C ASP A 92 9.22 16.90 -18.00
N ILE A 93 9.13 15.72 -17.41
CA ILE A 93 9.29 15.54 -15.96
C ILE A 93 10.78 15.43 -15.64
N THR A 94 11.21 16.16 -14.61
CA THR A 94 12.63 16.28 -14.25
C THR A 94 13.18 15.06 -13.52
N ASN A 95 12.41 14.44 -12.61
CA ASN A 95 12.75 13.16 -11.96
C ASN A 95 11.51 12.28 -11.75
N SER A 96 11.32 11.62 -10.60
CA SER A 96 10.36 10.52 -10.47
C SER A 96 8.95 10.91 -10.00
N VAL A 97 7.95 10.11 -10.38
CA VAL A 97 6.61 10.09 -9.76
C VAL A 97 6.49 8.81 -8.94
N ASN A 98 6.22 8.93 -7.64
CA ASN A 98 6.40 7.84 -6.67
C ASN A 98 5.10 7.23 -6.15
N ARG A 99 4.03 8.01 -5.99
CA ARG A 99 2.74 7.56 -5.44
C ARG A 99 1.56 8.19 -6.15
N MET A 100 0.45 7.47 -6.15
CA MET A 100 -0.84 7.90 -6.65
C MET A 100 -1.92 7.80 -5.56
N ALA A 101 -2.95 8.63 -5.68
CA ALA A 101 -4.20 8.47 -4.94
C ALA A 101 -5.40 8.93 -5.78
N VAL A 102 -6.56 8.31 -5.60
CA VAL A 102 -7.83 8.84 -6.13
C VAL A 102 -8.53 9.58 -5.00
N TRP A 103 -8.93 10.82 -5.28
CA TRP A 103 -9.73 11.59 -4.32
C TRP A 103 -10.71 12.51 -5.05
N ASP A 104 -11.86 12.78 -4.44
CA ASP A 104 -12.84 13.74 -4.95
C ASP A 104 -12.78 15.01 -4.10
N ASP A 105 -12.21 16.08 -4.67
CA ASP A 105 -12.11 17.41 -4.06
C ASP A 105 -13.41 18.23 -4.15
N GLY A 106 -14.52 17.58 -4.51
CA GLY A 106 -15.81 18.21 -4.78
C GLY A 106 -15.98 18.65 -6.24
N THR A 107 -14.98 18.45 -7.10
CA THR A 107 -15.08 18.66 -8.55
C THR A 107 -15.22 17.36 -9.34
N GLY A 108 -15.32 16.22 -8.65
CA GLY A 108 -15.32 14.87 -9.19
C GLY A 108 -14.01 14.14 -8.89
N PRO A 109 -13.97 12.80 -9.07
CA PRO A 109 -12.79 11.99 -8.84
C PRO A 109 -11.59 12.50 -9.66
N GLY A 110 -10.48 12.77 -8.99
CA GLY A 110 -9.20 13.13 -9.60
C GLY A 110 -8.12 12.13 -9.23
N LEU A 111 -7.17 11.94 -10.16
CA LEU A 111 -5.94 11.18 -9.91
C LEU A 111 -4.86 12.15 -9.42
N TYR A 112 -4.42 12.00 -8.18
CA TYR A 112 -3.34 12.77 -7.59
C TYR A 112 -2.04 11.98 -7.68
N VAL A 113 -0.95 12.67 -7.98
CA VAL A 113 0.39 12.07 -8.07
C VAL A 113 1.39 12.90 -7.29
N THR A 114 2.31 12.24 -6.60
CA THR A 114 3.41 12.90 -5.90
C THR A 114 4.76 12.25 -6.17
N GLY A 115 5.85 12.99 -6.04
CA GLY A 115 7.19 12.51 -6.31
C GLY A 115 8.27 13.58 -6.22
N ASP A 116 9.35 13.40 -6.96
CA ASP A 116 10.48 14.32 -7.10
C ASP A 116 10.45 14.98 -8.49
N PHE A 117 9.49 15.85 -8.75
CA PHE A 117 9.37 16.53 -10.04
C PHE A 117 9.11 18.03 -9.88
N ASP A 118 9.69 18.84 -10.77
CA ASP A 118 9.49 20.31 -10.78
C ASP A 118 8.51 20.77 -11.86
N THR A 119 8.29 19.92 -12.87
CA THR A 119 7.41 20.15 -14.02
C THR A 119 6.70 18.86 -14.38
N LEU A 120 5.46 18.97 -14.84
CA LEU A 120 4.63 17.86 -15.32
C LEU A 120 3.85 18.39 -16.53
N ASP A 121 4.20 17.88 -17.72
CA ASP A 121 3.59 18.25 -18.99
C ASP A 121 3.60 19.77 -19.30
N GLY A 122 4.77 20.40 -19.17
CA GLY A 122 4.95 21.84 -19.43
C GLY A 122 4.26 22.78 -18.44
N VAL A 123 3.42 22.25 -17.55
CA VAL A 123 2.99 22.91 -16.33
C VAL A 123 4.18 22.90 -15.39
N THR A 124 4.61 24.07 -14.94
CA THR A 124 5.51 24.19 -13.78
C THR A 124 4.69 23.76 -12.56
N THR A 125 4.52 22.45 -12.43
CA THR A 125 3.90 21.82 -11.28
C THR A 125 4.84 22.05 -10.15
N HIS A 126 4.52 23.10 -9.40
CA HIS A 126 4.99 23.43 -8.08
C HIS A 126 5.41 22.17 -7.31
N ASN A 127 6.65 21.75 -7.55
CA ASN A 127 7.45 20.80 -6.81
C ASN A 127 6.67 19.60 -6.24
N GLY A 128 6.46 18.58 -7.07
CA GLY A 128 6.25 17.20 -6.65
C GLY A 128 4.82 16.80 -6.26
N ILE A 129 3.79 17.59 -6.56
CA ILE A 129 2.38 17.21 -6.36
C ILE A 129 1.49 17.78 -7.48
N ALA A 130 0.61 16.95 -8.06
CA ALA A 130 -0.29 17.35 -9.15
C ALA A 130 -1.57 16.50 -9.18
N ARG A 131 -2.63 17.01 -9.82
CA ARG A 131 -3.92 16.34 -10.04
C ARG A 131 -4.23 16.24 -11.54
N TRP A 132 -4.59 15.07 -12.02
CA TRP A 132 -5.15 14.83 -13.34
C TRP A 132 -6.67 14.90 -13.30
N ASP A 133 -7.27 15.73 -14.17
CA ASP A 133 -8.72 15.91 -14.27
C ASP A 133 -9.39 15.07 -15.37
N GLY A 134 -8.64 14.14 -15.98
CA GLY A 134 -9.07 13.39 -17.17
C GLY A 134 -8.58 13.99 -18.49
N THR A 135 -8.12 15.24 -18.49
CA THR A 135 -7.68 15.96 -19.70
C THR A 135 -6.35 16.68 -19.57
N GLN A 136 -6.02 17.22 -18.40
CA GLN A 136 -4.77 17.94 -18.13
C GLN A 136 -4.35 17.82 -16.66
N TRP A 137 -3.07 18.05 -16.41
CA TRP A 137 -2.51 18.15 -15.07
C TRP A 137 -2.72 19.55 -14.48
N HIS A 138 -3.14 19.59 -13.22
CA HIS A 138 -3.31 20.81 -12.42
C HIS A 138 -2.38 20.78 -11.21
N PRO A 139 -1.71 21.90 -10.87
CA PRO A 139 -0.93 22.00 -9.65
C PRO A 139 -1.84 22.10 -8.43
N LEU A 140 -1.35 21.63 -7.28
CA LEU A 140 -1.93 21.97 -5.96
C LEU A 140 -1.10 23.12 -5.38
N ASN A 141 -1.76 24.19 -4.94
CA ASN A 141 -1.20 25.49 -4.52
C ASN A 141 0.27 25.43 -4.03
N GLY A 142 1.17 26.13 -4.72
CA GLY A 142 2.52 26.47 -4.27
C GLY A 142 3.53 25.32 -4.05
N GLY A 143 3.08 24.06 -4.01
CA GLY A 143 3.94 22.89 -4.08
C GLY A 143 4.82 22.62 -2.89
N MET A 144 5.58 21.53 -2.92
CA MET A 144 6.54 21.18 -1.87
C MET A 144 7.84 21.98 -1.98
N THR A 145 8.47 22.38 -0.88
CA THR A 145 9.84 22.92 -0.93
C THR A 145 10.66 22.48 0.27
N SER A 146 11.99 22.48 0.10
CA SER A 146 12.95 22.22 1.16
C SER A 146 14.17 23.12 0.99
N VAL A 147 14.86 23.45 2.08
CA VAL A 147 16.03 24.34 2.05
C VAL A 147 17.35 23.59 1.92
N ASN A 148 17.40 22.30 2.26
CA ASN A 148 18.66 21.56 2.42
C ASN A 148 18.70 20.18 1.76
N PHE A 149 17.56 19.67 1.29
CA PHE A 149 17.42 18.30 0.76
C PHE A 149 16.40 18.28 -0.40
N PRO A 150 16.38 17.24 -1.24
CA PRO A 150 15.32 17.05 -2.22
C PRO A 150 13.92 17.05 -1.55
N ASN A 151 12.92 17.62 -2.23
CA ASN A 151 11.52 17.66 -1.79
C ASN A 151 10.72 16.55 -2.47
N ILE A 152 10.82 15.35 -1.92
CA ILE A 152 10.24 14.15 -2.50
C ILE A 152 8.94 13.85 -1.76
N GLY A 153 7.84 13.75 -2.50
CA GLY A 153 6.62 13.13 -2.01
C GLY A 153 6.74 11.61 -2.07
N LEU A 154 6.44 10.95 -0.95
CA LEU A 154 6.63 9.51 -0.76
C LEU A 154 5.35 8.77 -0.39
N ALA A 155 4.35 9.49 0.14
CA ALA A 155 3.08 8.92 0.58
C ALA A 155 1.91 9.84 0.21
N LEU A 156 0.82 9.24 -0.26
CA LEU A 156 -0.48 9.87 -0.42
C LEU A 156 -1.54 8.96 0.18
N GLU A 157 -2.41 9.49 1.02
CA GLU A 157 -3.49 8.72 1.63
C GLU A 157 -4.74 9.59 1.78
N VAL A 158 -5.92 9.04 1.50
CA VAL A 158 -7.19 9.72 1.75
C VAL A 158 -7.72 9.30 3.11
N PHE A 159 -8.04 10.27 3.96
CA PHE A 159 -8.54 9.99 5.30
C PHE A 159 -9.56 11.04 5.74
N ASP A 160 -10.63 10.59 6.40
CA ASP A 160 -11.59 11.46 7.09
C ASP A 160 -11.25 11.46 8.58
N ASP A 161 -10.72 12.58 9.06
CA ASP A 161 -10.37 12.80 10.46
C ASP A 161 -11.53 13.36 11.30
N GLY A 162 -12.74 13.34 10.75
CA GLY A 162 -13.94 13.95 11.31
C GLY A 162 -14.23 15.35 10.74
N SER A 163 -13.36 15.90 9.89
CA SER A 163 -13.59 17.15 9.15
C SER A 163 -13.99 16.94 7.68
N GLY A 164 -14.21 15.69 7.28
CA GLY A 164 -14.45 15.26 5.90
C GLY A 164 -13.21 14.59 5.32
N GLU A 165 -13.40 13.78 4.25
CA GLU A 165 -12.30 13.16 3.53
C GLU A 165 -11.35 14.21 2.96
N GLN A 166 -10.06 14.06 3.23
CA GLN A 166 -8.99 14.94 2.78
C GLN A 166 -7.82 14.12 2.27
N LEU A 167 -6.96 14.73 1.45
CA LEU A 167 -5.75 14.09 0.94
C LEU A 167 -4.56 14.44 1.84
N TYR A 168 -3.92 13.42 2.40
CA TYR A 168 -2.72 13.53 3.22
C TYR A 168 -1.48 13.26 2.39
N LEU A 169 -0.45 14.07 2.59
CA LEU A 169 0.82 14.02 1.86
C LEU A 169 1.97 13.84 2.84
N GLY A 170 2.80 12.83 2.60
CA GLY A 170 4.01 12.52 3.37
C GLY A 170 5.25 12.49 2.49
N GLY A 171 6.41 12.86 3.04
CA GLY A 171 7.66 12.84 2.28
C GLY A 171 8.86 13.46 2.99
N THR A 172 9.79 14.00 2.20
CA THR A 172 11.03 14.64 2.68
C THR A 172 10.97 16.19 2.67
N PHE A 173 9.82 16.76 2.30
CA PHE A 173 9.62 18.21 2.20
C PHE A 173 9.57 18.90 3.57
N GLN A 174 9.85 20.20 3.59
CA GLN A 174 9.80 21.01 4.83
C GLN A 174 8.73 22.10 4.78
N ARG A 175 8.16 22.33 3.59
CA ARG A 175 7.15 23.34 3.34
C ARG A 175 6.21 22.88 2.24
N VAL A 176 4.96 23.32 2.30
CA VAL A 176 4.02 23.31 1.17
C VAL A 176 3.40 24.69 1.05
N ASP A 177 3.27 25.21 -0.17
CA ASP A 177 2.81 26.58 -0.43
C ASP A 177 3.56 27.66 0.37
N GLY A 178 4.87 27.46 0.53
CA GLY A 178 5.74 28.34 1.32
C GLY A 178 5.53 28.28 2.84
N MET A 179 4.51 27.56 3.34
CA MET A 179 4.19 27.38 4.75
C MET A 179 4.93 26.19 5.36
N PRO A 180 5.35 26.24 6.64
CA PRO A 180 6.19 25.21 7.26
C PRO A 180 5.40 23.97 7.72
N PHE A 181 5.04 23.12 6.77
CA PHE A 181 4.52 21.78 7.01
C PHE A 181 5.67 20.78 6.82
N PHE A 182 6.24 20.32 7.94
CA PHE A 182 7.42 19.47 7.92
C PHE A 182 7.00 18.01 7.72
N TYR A 183 7.36 17.45 6.56
CA TYR A 183 7.24 16.03 6.19
C TYR A 183 5.81 15.46 6.11
N LEU A 184 4.81 16.20 6.60
CA LEU A 184 3.40 15.83 6.61
C LEU A 184 2.54 17.08 6.43
N ALA A 185 1.58 17.02 5.51
CA ALA A 185 0.57 18.05 5.26
C ALA A 185 -0.74 17.40 4.81
N ARG A 186 -1.85 18.13 4.90
CA ARG A 186 -3.14 17.70 4.34
C ARG A 186 -3.75 18.76 3.44
N TRP A 187 -4.50 18.33 2.45
CA TRP A 187 -5.17 19.13 1.45
C TRP A 187 -6.67 18.92 1.52
N ASP A 188 -7.42 20.01 1.70
CA ASP A 188 -8.88 19.99 1.83
C ASP A 188 -9.63 20.23 0.51
N GLY A 189 -8.91 20.28 -0.62
CA GLY A 189 -9.46 20.62 -1.93
C GLY A 189 -9.20 22.06 -2.33
N SER A 190 -8.79 22.90 -1.39
CA SER A 190 -8.55 24.32 -1.60
C SER A 190 -7.30 24.88 -0.91
N GLU A 191 -6.97 24.40 0.29
CA GLU A 191 -5.85 24.89 1.09
C GLU A 191 -5.06 23.74 1.73
N TRP A 192 -3.76 23.97 1.89
CA TRP A 192 -2.88 23.09 2.66
C TRP A 192 -2.92 23.47 4.14
N SER A 193 -3.02 22.47 5.01
CA SER A 193 -3.00 22.62 6.47
C SER A 193 -2.04 21.63 7.13
N ASP A 194 -1.67 21.90 8.38
CA ASP A 194 -0.99 20.92 9.23
C ASP A 194 -1.95 19.83 9.70
N VAL A 195 -1.38 18.73 10.21
CA VAL A 195 -2.14 17.58 10.75
C VAL A 195 -2.03 17.58 12.27
N GLY A 196 -2.86 18.37 12.95
CA GLY A 196 -2.96 18.35 14.42
C GLY A 196 -1.68 18.75 15.16
N ASN A 197 -0.90 19.71 14.63
CA ASN A 197 0.48 20.02 15.04
C ASN A 197 1.47 18.85 14.90
N GLY A 198 1.10 17.83 14.13
CA GLY A 198 1.92 16.69 13.74
C GLY A 198 3.08 17.16 12.87
N GLN A 199 4.20 17.42 13.51
CA GLN A 199 5.46 17.73 12.85
C GLN A 199 6.44 16.59 13.12
N PRO A 200 6.47 15.55 12.25
CA PRO A 200 7.55 14.58 12.26
C PRO A 200 8.91 15.29 12.21
N ASN A 201 9.92 14.71 12.84
CA ASN A 201 11.28 15.27 12.82
C ASN A 201 12.14 14.73 11.66
N LEU A 202 11.60 13.80 10.87
CA LEU A 202 12.20 13.24 9.65
C LEU A 202 11.10 12.76 8.69
N SER A 203 11.48 12.10 7.60
CA SER A 203 10.61 11.64 6.52
C SER A 203 9.45 10.75 6.98
N VAL A 204 8.29 10.97 6.36
CA VAL A 204 7.17 10.02 6.27
C VAL A 204 7.29 9.31 4.94
N THR A 205 7.39 7.98 4.94
CA THR A 205 7.60 7.17 3.74
C THR A 205 6.33 6.51 3.24
N ASP A 206 5.37 6.25 4.12
CA ASP A 206 4.10 5.60 3.79
C ASP A 206 3.03 5.94 4.84
N MET A 207 1.76 5.70 4.49
CA MET A 207 0.60 5.95 5.34
C MET A 207 -0.45 4.87 5.18
N CYS A 208 -1.16 4.56 6.26
CA CYS A 208 -2.23 3.56 6.27
C CYS A 208 -3.40 4.00 7.14
N VAL A 209 -4.61 3.70 6.70
CA VAL A 209 -5.81 3.87 7.52
C VAL A 209 -6.19 2.54 8.16
N HIS A 210 -6.42 2.55 9.48
CA HIS A 210 -6.76 1.35 10.23
C HIS A 210 -7.67 1.67 11.42
N ASP A 211 -8.65 0.82 11.68
CA ASP A 211 -9.42 0.82 12.94
C ASP A 211 -8.87 -0.29 13.84
N ASP A 212 -8.20 0.12 14.91
CA ASP A 212 -7.63 -0.78 15.94
C ASP A 212 -8.63 -1.14 17.05
N GLY A 213 -9.92 -0.83 16.85
CA GLY A 213 -10.99 -0.99 17.82
C GLY A 213 -11.26 0.26 18.66
N SER A 214 -10.45 1.31 18.52
CA SER A 214 -10.70 2.63 19.13
C SER A 214 -11.23 3.67 18.13
N GLY A 215 -11.55 3.23 16.92
CA GLY A 215 -12.00 4.07 15.80
C GLY A 215 -10.93 4.17 14.72
N THR A 216 -11.37 4.42 13.50
CA THR A 216 -10.51 4.62 12.33
C THR A 216 -9.51 5.74 12.58
N ALA A 217 -8.22 5.45 12.37
CA ALA A 217 -7.13 6.39 12.52
C ALA A 217 -6.16 6.30 11.33
N LEU A 218 -5.44 7.39 11.10
CA LEU A 218 -4.33 7.46 10.17
C LEU A 218 -3.04 7.06 10.88
N TYR A 219 -2.29 6.15 10.28
CA TYR A 219 -0.97 5.74 10.73
C TYR A 219 0.06 6.26 9.74
N ILE A 220 1.08 6.93 10.25
CA ILE A 220 2.22 7.36 9.45
C ILE A 220 3.42 6.49 9.81
N VAL A 221 4.21 6.13 8.81
CA VAL A 221 5.47 5.40 9.01
C VAL A 221 6.64 6.08 8.31
N GLY A 222 7.85 5.86 8.80
CA GLY A 222 9.05 6.43 8.18
C GLY A 222 10.31 6.39 9.03
N ASP A 223 11.18 7.37 8.81
CA ASP A 223 12.48 7.49 9.46
C ASP A 223 12.48 8.38 10.71
N PHE A 224 11.32 8.97 11.03
CA PHE A 224 11.19 9.88 12.16
C PHE A 224 11.36 9.16 13.51
N SER A 225 11.80 9.93 14.50
CA SER A 225 11.90 9.51 15.91
C SER A 225 11.00 10.32 16.85
N GLY A 226 10.20 11.21 16.29
CA GLY A 226 9.22 11.97 17.05
C GLY A 226 8.27 12.76 16.17
N VAL A 227 7.06 12.95 16.69
CA VAL A 227 5.95 13.66 16.07
C VAL A 227 5.33 14.57 17.13
N ALA A 228 4.96 15.80 16.76
CA ALA A 228 4.40 16.79 17.67
C ALA A 228 5.25 17.04 18.95
N GLY A 229 6.57 16.88 18.83
CA GLY A 229 7.53 17.03 19.95
C GLY A 229 7.57 15.86 20.93
N MET A 230 6.82 14.77 20.67
CA MET A 230 6.81 13.54 21.47
C MET A 230 7.69 12.47 20.83
N GLU A 231 8.23 11.55 21.65
CA GLU A 231 9.03 10.42 21.17
C GLU A 231 8.11 9.33 20.60
N MET A 232 8.12 9.18 19.28
CA MET A 232 7.32 8.23 18.52
C MET A 232 8.22 7.69 17.42
N ASN A 233 8.77 6.48 17.59
CA ASN A 233 9.80 5.99 16.69
C ASN A 233 9.18 5.25 15.51
N HIS A 234 9.34 5.81 14.32
CA HIS A 234 9.04 5.21 13.01
C HIS A 234 7.57 4.91 12.71
N VAL A 235 6.69 4.93 13.71
CA VAL A 235 5.24 4.75 13.57
C VAL A 235 4.53 5.69 14.53
N ALA A 236 3.50 6.40 14.06
CA ALA A 236 2.63 7.23 14.88
C ALA A 236 1.18 7.13 14.40
N ARG A 237 0.24 7.23 15.33
CA ARG A 237 -1.22 7.14 15.09
C ARG A 237 -1.86 8.51 15.30
N TRP A 238 -2.74 8.91 14.38
CA TRP A 238 -3.56 10.12 14.42
C TRP A 238 -5.03 9.74 14.35
N ASP A 239 -5.79 10.04 15.41
CA ASP A 239 -7.23 9.72 15.49
C ASP A 239 -8.16 10.86 15.10
N GLY A 240 -7.62 11.92 14.50
CA GLY A 240 -8.34 13.16 14.20
C GLY A 240 -8.36 14.18 15.34
N ILE A 241 -7.84 13.82 16.53
CA ILE A 241 -7.79 14.70 17.69
C ILE A 241 -6.37 14.79 18.25
N GLU A 242 -5.72 13.65 18.50
CA GLU A 242 -4.39 13.57 19.09
C GLU A 242 -3.48 12.54 18.41
N TRP A 243 -2.16 12.79 18.56
CA TRP A 243 -1.13 11.85 18.15
C TRP A 243 -0.79 10.91 19.30
N SER A 244 -0.66 9.62 19.01
CA SER A 244 -0.22 8.60 19.97
C SER A 244 0.85 7.67 19.39
N ASP A 245 1.68 7.09 20.26
CA ASP A 245 2.62 6.03 19.89
C ASP A 245 1.97 4.64 19.94
N LEU A 246 2.68 3.63 19.42
CA LEU A 246 2.32 2.21 19.53
C LEU A 246 3.44 1.49 20.30
N ASP A 247 3.43 1.60 21.63
CA ASP A 247 4.49 1.08 22.52
C ASP A 247 5.90 1.56 22.13
N ARG A 248 6.05 2.88 21.94
CA ARG A 248 7.25 3.57 21.43
C ARG A 248 7.63 3.25 19.99
N GLY A 249 6.86 2.43 19.29
CA GLY A 249 7.09 2.01 17.92
C GLY A 249 8.25 1.00 17.81
N THR A 250 9.20 1.26 16.91
CA THR A 250 10.40 0.41 16.74
C THR A 250 11.62 1.03 17.41
N GLN A 251 12.74 0.30 17.53
CA GLN A 251 13.93 0.90 18.13
C GLN A 251 14.48 2.06 17.29
N ARG A 252 14.93 3.13 17.94
CA ARG A 252 15.44 4.35 17.29
C ARG A 252 16.65 4.15 16.36
N GLN A 253 17.39 3.06 16.55
CA GLN A 253 18.55 2.71 15.72
C GLN A 253 18.18 1.90 14.47
N SER A 254 16.91 1.54 14.31
CA SER A 254 16.40 0.95 13.08
C SER A 254 16.57 1.93 11.92
N SER A 255 16.66 1.39 10.71
CA SER A 255 16.88 2.21 9.52
C SER A 255 15.60 2.76 8.91
N GLY A 256 14.53 2.90 9.71
CA GLY A 256 13.22 3.31 9.25
C GLY A 256 12.26 2.17 8.95
N VAL A 257 10.98 2.54 8.91
CA VAL A 257 9.89 1.75 8.32
C VAL A 257 9.65 2.33 6.93
N ASN A 258 9.49 1.49 5.92
CA ASN A 258 9.29 1.91 4.53
C ASN A 258 7.83 1.82 4.09
N ALA A 259 7.11 0.81 4.57
CA ALA A 259 5.73 0.54 4.16
C ALA A 259 4.90 0.04 5.33
N CYS A 260 3.59 0.30 5.27
CA CYS A 260 2.60 -0.30 6.15
C CYS A 260 1.48 -0.96 5.34
N ALA A 261 0.74 -1.86 5.98
CA ALA A 261 -0.51 -2.39 5.43
C ALA A 261 -1.40 -2.91 6.57
N VAL A 262 -2.69 -3.00 6.31
CA VAL A 262 -3.64 -3.69 7.21
C VAL A 262 -3.91 -5.09 6.68
N PHE A 263 -3.90 -6.07 7.57
CA PHE A 263 -4.21 -7.45 7.21
C PHE A 263 -4.81 -8.21 8.38
N ASP A 264 -5.73 -9.12 8.06
CA ASP A 264 -6.29 -10.06 9.01
C ASP A 264 -5.65 -11.44 8.79
N ASP A 265 -4.78 -11.84 9.71
CA ASP A 265 -4.10 -13.14 9.68
C ASP A 265 -4.91 -14.27 10.34
N GLY A 266 -6.20 -14.02 10.60
CA GLY A 266 -7.11 -14.90 11.32
C GLY A 266 -7.23 -14.55 12.82
N SER A 267 -6.51 -13.53 13.30
CA SER A 267 -6.67 -13.02 14.67
C SER A 267 -7.31 -11.63 14.73
N GLY A 268 -7.89 -11.19 13.61
CA GLY A 268 -8.48 -9.88 13.43
C GLY A 268 -7.56 -8.94 12.63
N PRO A 269 -8.13 -7.86 12.03
CA PRO A 269 -7.35 -6.87 11.31
C PRO A 269 -6.28 -6.25 12.20
N ALA A 270 -5.06 -6.20 11.70
CA ALA A 270 -3.91 -5.65 12.40
C ALA A 270 -3.05 -4.80 11.46
N LEU A 271 -2.34 -3.83 12.05
CA LEU A 271 -1.33 -3.07 11.35
C LEU A 271 -0.04 -3.90 11.21
N TYR A 272 0.45 -4.00 9.99
CA TYR A 272 1.77 -4.54 9.67
C TYR A 272 2.64 -3.42 9.13
N ILE A 273 3.93 -3.51 9.46
CA ILE A 273 4.95 -2.58 8.99
C ILE A 273 6.15 -3.36 8.47
N SER A 274 6.85 -2.80 7.49
CA SER A 274 8.07 -3.39 6.95
C SER A 274 9.13 -2.35 6.63
N GLY A 275 10.39 -2.74 6.67
CA GLY A 275 11.52 -1.83 6.47
C GLY A 275 12.80 -2.33 7.15
N GLY A 276 13.67 -1.43 7.58
CA GLY A 276 14.90 -1.76 8.31
C GLY A 276 14.65 -2.02 9.79
N ILE A 277 13.66 -2.85 10.12
CA ILE A 277 13.15 -3.07 11.49
C ILE A 277 13.90 -4.22 12.15
N SER A 278 14.85 -3.90 13.01
CA SER A 278 15.62 -4.92 13.72
C SER A 278 14.98 -5.35 15.04
N GLU A 279 14.36 -4.42 15.77
CA GLU A 279 13.73 -4.69 17.07
C GLU A 279 12.50 -3.79 17.30
N ALA A 280 11.47 -4.35 17.94
CA ALA A 280 10.34 -3.61 18.51
C ALA A 280 9.85 -4.32 19.78
N SER A 281 9.35 -3.58 20.77
CA SER A 281 8.96 -4.10 22.10
C SER A 281 10.00 -5.05 22.75
N GLY A 282 11.30 -4.81 22.52
CA GLY A 282 12.40 -5.65 23.05
C GLY A 282 12.59 -7.00 22.36
N LYS A 283 11.93 -7.24 21.21
CA LYS A 283 11.96 -8.50 20.45
C LYS A 283 12.51 -8.28 19.03
N PRO A 284 13.28 -9.23 18.48
CA PRO A 284 13.76 -9.13 17.11
C PRO A 284 12.62 -9.28 16.09
N MET A 285 12.52 -8.34 15.14
CA MET A 285 11.45 -8.29 14.14
C MET A 285 11.86 -8.80 12.76
N CYS A 286 13.15 -8.67 12.40
CA CYS A 286 13.67 -9.12 11.10
C CYS A 286 12.90 -8.51 9.91
N ASN A 287 12.85 -7.17 9.88
CA ASN A 287 12.35 -6.32 8.80
C ASN A 287 10.85 -6.33 8.54
N ILE A 288 10.07 -7.01 9.39
CA ILE A 288 8.61 -6.97 9.38
C ILE A 288 8.07 -7.08 10.81
N ALA A 289 7.04 -6.32 11.15
CA ALA A 289 6.39 -6.38 12.45
C ALA A 289 4.87 -6.26 12.32
N ARG A 290 4.15 -6.90 13.24
CA ARG A 290 2.69 -6.86 13.38
C ARG A 290 2.32 -6.24 14.72
N TRP A 291 1.41 -5.28 14.73
CA TRP A 291 0.82 -4.72 15.95
C TRP A 291 -0.47 -5.44 16.30
N ASP A 292 -0.59 -5.96 17.52
CA ASP A 292 -1.82 -6.65 17.98
C ASP A 292 -2.76 -5.77 18.82
N GLY A 293 -2.51 -4.46 18.87
CA GLY A 293 -3.20 -3.52 19.76
C GLY A 293 -2.46 -3.27 21.08
N THR A 294 -1.48 -4.11 21.44
CA THR A 294 -0.76 -4.03 22.72
C THR A 294 0.75 -4.17 22.61
N GLU A 295 1.25 -5.03 21.73
CA GLU A 295 2.68 -5.24 21.51
C GLU A 295 3.00 -5.59 20.05
N TRP A 296 4.26 -5.36 19.67
CA TRP A 296 4.78 -5.77 18.37
C TRP A 296 5.20 -7.24 18.36
N HIS A 297 4.82 -7.93 17.29
CA HIS A 297 5.16 -9.33 17.03
C HIS A 297 5.92 -9.49 15.72
N ASN A 298 6.77 -10.51 15.68
CA ASN A 298 7.46 -10.94 14.47
C ASN A 298 6.60 -12.01 13.75
N PRO A 299 5.96 -11.69 12.62
CA PRO A 299 5.13 -12.66 11.90
C PRO A 299 5.99 -13.72 11.21
N ALA A 300 5.66 -14.99 11.48
CA ALA A 300 6.25 -16.17 10.82
C ALA A 300 7.80 -16.26 10.81
N GLY A 301 8.49 -15.58 11.72
CA GLY A 301 9.96 -15.58 11.79
C GLY A 301 10.64 -14.50 10.92
N GLY A 302 9.86 -13.68 10.23
CA GLY A 302 10.31 -12.46 9.56
C GLY A 302 10.97 -12.70 8.21
N LEU A 303 11.67 -11.68 7.72
CA LEU A 303 12.39 -11.69 6.43
C LEU A 303 13.87 -12.03 6.67
N ASP A 304 14.79 -11.15 6.28
CA ASP A 304 16.22 -11.28 6.58
C ASP A 304 16.56 -10.65 7.95
N CYS A 305 16.95 -11.48 8.92
CA CYS A 305 17.41 -10.99 10.24
C CYS A 305 18.82 -10.39 10.21
N THR A 306 19.55 -10.51 9.08
CA THR A 306 20.93 -10.04 8.96
C THR A 306 21.08 -9.10 7.78
N GLY A 307 21.46 -7.86 8.05
CA GLY A 307 21.65 -6.83 7.03
C GLY A 307 20.42 -5.94 6.85
N ASN A 308 20.67 -4.74 6.34
CA ASN A 308 19.69 -3.68 6.20
C ASN A 308 19.00 -3.73 4.83
N GLN A 309 18.59 -4.94 4.42
CA GLN A 309 17.95 -5.18 3.13
C GLN A 309 16.43 -5.05 3.38
N GLY A 310 15.87 -3.93 2.94
CA GLY A 310 14.54 -3.47 3.34
C GLY A 310 13.42 -4.13 2.54
N ALA A 311 12.33 -4.47 3.22
CA ALA A 311 11.02 -4.57 2.59
C ALA A 311 10.49 -3.16 2.28
N PHE A 312 9.91 -2.99 1.10
CA PHE A 312 9.55 -1.69 0.53
C PHE A 312 8.07 -1.58 0.15
N ALA A 313 7.38 -2.70 0.00
CA ALA A 313 5.97 -2.75 -0.36
C ALA A 313 5.27 -3.85 0.43
N MET A 314 4.03 -3.58 0.84
CA MET A 314 3.15 -4.54 1.49
C MET A 314 1.77 -4.47 0.84
N LEU A 315 1.12 -5.61 0.71
CA LEU A 315 -0.26 -5.70 0.22
C LEU A 315 -1.01 -6.78 1.00
N GLY A 316 -1.95 -6.37 1.83
CA GLY A 316 -2.89 -7.27 2.48
C GLY A 316 -4.09 -7.55 1.58
N LEU A 317 -4.34 -8.83 1.31
CA LEU A 317 -5.52 -9.27 0.57
C LEU A 317 -6.61 -9.73 1.53
N PRO A 318 -7.88 -9.39 1.27
CA PRO A 318 -8.99 -9.80 2.10
C PRO A 318 -9.37 -11.28 1.87
N PRO A 319 -10.17 -11.88 2.77
CA PRO A 319 -10.65 -13.25 2.65
C PRO A 319 -11.32 -13.65 1.33
N ASP A 320 -11.99 -12.71 0.68
CA ASP A 320 -12.73 -12.86 -0.57
C ASP A 320 -11.85 -12.67 -1.82
N SER A 321 -10.56 -12.35 -1.64
CA SER A 321 -9.58 -12.39 -2.74
C SER A 321 -9.52 -13.80 -3.35
N PRO A 322 -9.32 -13.95 -4.66
CA PRO A 322 -9.08 -15.27 -5.28
C PRO A 322 -7.85 -16.00 -4.73
N PHE A 323 -6.91 -15.27 -4.12
CA PHE A 323 -5.74 -15.86 -3.46
C PHE A 323 -6.03 -16.29 -2.02
N GLY A 324 -7.23 -16.03 -1.51
CA GLY A 324 -7.55 -16.00 -0.09
C GLY A 324 -6.87 -14.83 0.61
N PRO A 325 -6.99 -14.74 1.94
CA PRO A 325 -6.30 -13.71 2.70
C PRO A 325 -4.81 -14.02 2.73
N SER A 326 -4.06 -13.10 2.16
CA SER A 326 -2.61 -13.17 2.03
C SER A 326 -2.02 -11.78 2.21
N MET A 327 -0.96 -11.67 3.00
CA MET A 327 -0.07 -10.52 3.01
C MET A 327 1.10 -10.81 2.07
N PHE A 328 1.21 -10.04 0.99
CA PHE A 328 2.39 -10.02 0.15
C PHE A 328 3.36 -8.93 0.61
N VAL A 329 4.63 -9.26 0.64
CA VAL A 329 5.71 -8.32 0.97
C VAL A 329 6.74 -8.36 -0.14
N GLY A 330 7.12 -7.19 -0.64
CA GLY A 330 8.10 -7.02 -1.70
C GLY A 330 9.27 -6.18 -1.22
N GLY A 331 10.49 -6.51 -1.63
CA GLY A 331 11.64 -5.66 -1.34
C GLY A 331 12.99 -6.29 -1.62
N SER A 332 14.05 -5.77 -1.01
CA SER A 332 15.36 -6.43 -1.06
C SER A 332 15.45 -7.38 0.13
N PHE A 333 15.10 -8.64 -0.05
CA PHE A 333 15.36 -9.71 0.91
C PHE A 333 15.48 -11.04 0.18
N SER A 334 16.21 -11.97 0.79
CA SER A 334 16.52 -13.30 0.24
C SER A 334 15.89 -14.44 1.03
N GLN A 335 15.34 -14.16 2.21
CA GLN A 335 14.64 -15.12 3.04
C GLN A 335 13.34 -14.56 3.60
N ALA A 336 12.38 -15.44 3.81
CA ALA A 336 11.15 -15.21 4.56
C ALA A 336 10.77 -16.49 5.32
N GLY A 337 10.49 -16.39 6.62
CA GLY A 337 10.18 -17.53 7.48
C GLY A 337 11.26 -18.63 7.49
N GLY A 338 12.53 -18.23 7.33
CA GLY A 338 13.66 -19.15 7.22
C GLY A 338 13.74 -19.95 5.92
N GLN A 339 12.91 -19.62 4.92
CA GLN A 339 12.97 -20.17 3.57
C GLN A 339 13.57 -19.16 2.59
N ALA A 340 14.32 -19.64 1.60
CA ALA A 340 14.84 -18.79 0.54
C ALA A 340 13.72 -18.28 -0.36
N THR A 341 13.81 -17.02 -0.77
CA THR A 341 12.87 -16.39 -1.69
C THR A 341 13.55 -15.36 -2.60
N ASN A 342 12.89 -15.00 -3.69
CA ASN A 342 13.37 -14.02 -4.66
C ASN A 342 12.61 -12.69 -4.47
N PHE A 343 12.87 -11.97 -3.37
CA PHE A 343 12.43 -10.57 -3.18
C PHE A 343 10.92 -10.34 -2.99
N ILE A 344 10.12 -11.41 -2.98
CA ILE A 344 8.69 -11.39 -2.65
C ILE A 344 8.37 -12.53 -1.69
N ALA A 345 7.52 -12.29 -0.70
CA ALA A 345 7.05 -13.30 0.23
C ALA A 345 5.54 -13.20 0.39
N GLU A 346 4.90 -14.34 0.61
CA GLU A 346 3.50 -14.44 0.97
C GLU A 346 3.39 -14.93 2.41
N TYR A 347 2.56 -14.26 3.21
CA TYR A 347 2.18 -14.67 4.55
C TYR A 347 0.66 -14.83 4.62
N ARG A 348 0.18 -16.04 4.93
CA ARG A 348 -1.25 -16.39 4.96
C ARG A 348 -1.86 -16.39 6.36
N GLY A 349 -1.10 -15.98 7.37
CA GLY A 349 -1.55 -16.11 8.76
C GLY A 349 -1.76 -17.55 9.21
N CYS A 350 -2.48 -17.70 10.32
CA CYS A 350 -3.14 -18.96 10.68
C CYS A 350 -4.60 -18.92 10.22
N TYR A 351 -4.83 -18.34 9.03
CA TYR A 351 -6.18 -18.08 8.55
C TYR A 351 -6.88 -19.40 8.25
N CYS A 352 -7.92 -19.65 9.03
CA CYS A 352 -8.78 -20.79 8.83
C CYS A 352 -9.97 -20.32 8.02
N ARG A 353 -9.93 -20.47 6.69
CA ARG A 353 -11.04 -20.04 5.83
C ARG A 353 -12.39 -20.60 6.26
N ALA A 354 -12.39 -21.81 6.83
CA ALA A 354 -13.57 -22.47 7.32
C ALA A 354 -14.09 -21.94 8.68
N ASP A 355 -13.34 -21.08 9.38
CA ASP A 355 -13.75 -20.33 10.57
C ASP A 355 -14.46 -19.05 10.13
N LEU A 356 -15.79 -19.10 10.13
CA LEU A 356 -16.64 -18.06 9.54
C LEU A 356 -17.13 -17.04 10.56
N ASP A 357 -16.93 -17.30 11.86
CA ASP A 357 -17.20 -16.32 12.90
C ASP A 357 -15.93 -15.61 13.41
N GLY A 358 -14.76 -16.00 12.89
CA GLY A 358 -13.48 -15.30 13.07
C GLY A 358 -12.92 -15.46 14.48
N ASN A 359 -13.32 -16.49 15.21
CA ASN A 359 -12.95 -16.67 16.61
C ASN A 359 -11.62 -17.43 16.81
N GLY A 360 -10.99 -17.88 15.72
CA GLY A 360 -9.75 -18.65 15.68
C GLY A 360 -9.93 -20.16 15.92
N ILE A 361 -11.17 -20.66 16.04
CA ILE A 361 -11.50 -22.04 16.38
C ILE A 361 -12.60 -22.55 15.48
N LEU A 362 -12.29 -23.64 14.77
CA LEU A 362 -13.27 -24.31 13.95
C LEU A 362 -14.30 -25.09 14.77
N THR A 363 -15.56 -24.67 14.72
CA THR A 363 -16.66 -25.28 15.46
C THR A 363 -17.85 -25.62 14.56
N THR A 364 -18.89 -26.21 15.16
CA THR A 364 -20.17 -26.38 14.46
C THR A 364 -20.85 -25.05 14.16
N GLN A 365 -20.50 -23.97 14.86
CA GLN A 365 -21.07 -22.65 14.59
C GLN A 365 -20.67 -22.17 13.19
N ASP A 366 -19.40 -22.34 12.82
CA ASP A 366 -18.89 -22.02 11.48
C ASP A 366 -19.60 -22.81 10.39
N PHE A 367 -19.79 -24.10 10.64
CA PHE A 367 -20.51 -24.98 9.72
C PHE A 367 -21.95 -24.51 9.49
N LEU A 368 -22.63 -24.08 10.56
CA LEU A 368 -23.99 -23.54 10.48
C LEU A 368 -24.01 -22.17 9.79
N THR A 369 -22.99 -21.34 10.01
CA THR A 369 -22.82 -20.05 9.32
C THR A 369 -22.67 -20.29 7.81
N TYR A 370 -21.80 -21.20 7.37
CA TYR A 370 -21.66 -21.56 5.96
C TYR A 370 -22.98 -22.05 5.36
N LEU A 371 -23.68 -22.95 6.06
CA LEU A 371 -24.93 -23.51 5.56
C LEU A 371 -25.99 -22.41 5.34
N ASN A 372 -26.03 -21.40 6.21
CA ASN A 372 -26.92 -20.25 6.04
C ASN A 372 -26.56 -19.42 4.80
N LEU A 373 -25.27 -19.14 4.57
CA LEU A 373 -24.76 -18.43 3.39
C LEU A 373 -25.08 -19.20 2.09
N TRP A 374 -24.82 -20.51 2.09
CA TRP A 374 -25.06 -21.39 0.95
C TRP A 374 -26.54 -21.47 0.57
N VAL A 375 -27.44 -21.59 1.57
CA VAL A 375 -28.90 -21.56 1.36
C VAL A 375 -29.36 -20.18 0.88
N ALA A 376 -28.76 -19.10 1.37
CA ALA A 376 -29.06 -17.74 0.96
C ALA A 376 -28.54 -17.41 -0.45
N ARG A 377 -27.67 -18.26 -1.03
CA ARG A 377 -26.89 -17.96 -2.24
C ARG A 377 -26.09 -16.66 -2.10
N ASP A 378 -25.52 -16.48 -0.92
CA ASP A 378 -24.58 -15.40 -0.66
C ASP A 378 -23.28 -15.63 -1.45
N PRO A 379 -22.71 -14.64 -2.14
CA PRO A 379 -21.45 -14.79 -2.87
C PRO A 379 -20.31 -15.39 -2.04
N VAL A 380 -20.28 -15.17 -0.72
CA VAL A 380 -19.29 -15.79 0.19
C VAL A 380 -19.36 -17.33 0.18
N ALA A 381 -20.50 -17.90 -0.19
CA ALA A 381 -20.69 -19.34 -0.30
C ALA A 381 -20.13 -19.94 -1.61
N ASP A 382 -19.63 -19.15 -2.55
CA ASP A 382 -18.85 -19.61 -3.72
C ASP A 382 -17.44 -20.01 -3.27
N TRP A 383 -17.36 -21.17 -2.63
CA TRP A 383 -16.18 -21.62 -1.92
C TRP A 383 -15.06 -22.08 -2.85
N ASN A 384 -15.40 -22.58 -4.03
CA ASN A 384 -14.42 -22.95 -5.06
C ASN A 384 -14.14 -21.81 -6.05
N THR A 385 -14.76 -20.64 -5.85
CA THR A 385 -14.59 -19.41 -6.65
C THR A 385 -14.86 -19.63 -8.15
N ASP A 386 -15.82 -20.50 -8.49
CA ASP A 386 -16.14 -20.82 -9.89
C ASP A 386 -17.24 -19.92 -10.49
N GLY A 387 -17.75 -18.97 -9.71
CA GLY A 387 -18.81 -18.05 -10.07
C GLY A 387 -20.21 -18.65 -9.90
N THR A 388 -20.33 -19.89 -9.40
CA THR A 388 -21.62 -20.60 -9.27
C THR A 388 -21.78 -21.32 -7.94
N ILE A 389 -22.62 -20.78 -7.06
CA ILE A 389 -22.94 -21.43 -5.77
C ILE A 389 -23.75 -22.71 -6.00
N ASN A 390 -23.09 -23.85 -5.81
CA ASN A 390 -23.60 -25.19 -6.06
C ASN A 390 -23.08 -26.20 -5.02
N THR A 391 -23.28 -27.50 -5.25
CA THR A 391 -22.90 -28.54 -4.26
C THR A 391 -21.38 -28.73 -4.17
N GLN A 392 -20.62 -28.31 -5.18
CA GLN A 392 -19.16 -28.36 -5.16
C GLN A 392 -18.59 -27.40 -4.12
N ASP A 393 -19.18 -26.22 -3.94
CA ASP A 393 -18.82 -25.29 -2.86
C ASP A 393 -19.02 -25.90 -1.49
N PHE A 394 -20.17 -26.55 -1.29
CA PHE A 394 -20.48 -27.20 -0.02
C PHE A 394 -19.46 -28.31 0.28
N LEU A 395 -19.05 -29.08 -0.73
CA LEU A 395 -18.04 -30.11 -0.58
C LEU A 395 -16.64 -29.51 -0.34
N ALA A 396 -16.30 -28.40 -0.99
CA ALA A 396 -15.04 -27.69 -0.79
C ALA A 396 -14.94 -27.15 0.65
N TYR A 397 -15.99 -26.46 1.11
CA TYR A 397 -16.11 -26.01 2.50
C TYR A 397 -15.99 -27.17 3.49
N LEU A 398 -16.76 -28.25 3.29
CA LEU A 398 -16.74 -29.40 4.19
C LEU A 398 -15.36 -30.06 4.25
N ASN A 399 -14.63 -30.12 3.14
CA ASN A 399 -13.28 -30.67 3.12
C ASN A 399 -12.31 -29.81 3.93
N GLU A 400 -12.36 -28.48 3.80
CA GLU A 400 -11.55 -27.56 4.60
C GLU A 400 -11.94 -27.60 6.09
N TRP A 401 -13.24 -27.63 6.39
CA TRP A 401 -13.74 -27.75 7.76
C TRP A 401 -13.30 -29.06 8.42
N VAL A 402 -13.33 -30.18 7.70
CA VAL A 402 -12.83 -31.47 8.24
C VAL A 402 -11.31 -31.49 8.38
N ALA A 403 -10.58 -30.81 7.48
CA ALA A 403 -9.13 -30.70 7.57
C ALA A 403 -8.68 -29.93 8.82
N GLY A 404 -9.51 -29.01 9.31
CA GLY A 404 -9.20 -28.14 10.44
C GLY A 404 -8.30 -26.96 10.05
N CYS A 405 -8.07 -26.06 10.99
CA CYS A 405 -7.13 -24.95 10.83
C CYS A 405 -5.69 -25.50 10.95
N GLY A 406 -4.88 -25.30 9.90
CA GLY A 406 -3.51 -25.80 9.79
C GLY A 406 -2.46 -24.83 10.29
#